data_AF-A0A971J416-F1
#
_entry.id   AF-A0A971J416-F1
#
_cell.length_a   1.000
_cell.length_b   1.000
_cell.length_c   1.000
_cell.angle_alpha   90.00
_cell.angle_beta   90.00
_cell.angle_gamma   90.00
#
_symmetry.space_group_name_H-M   'P 1'
#
loop_
_entity.id
_entity.type
_entity.pdbx_description
1 polymer ?
#
loop_
_entity_poly.entity_id
_entity_poly.type
_entity_poly.pdbx_seq_one_letter_code
_entity_poly.pdbx_strand_id
1 'polypeptide(L)' 'HQFELVAELEIEEDVYRVLIPLEEEEQLDEEEVEVIILKVVYDEEGNEFLSDIEDDEEWERVADAWQELVDSEEL' A
#
# COMPACT_ATOMS: atom_id res chain seq x y z
N HIS A 1 -3.62 9.01 -12.99
CA HIS A 1 -2.49 8.35 -12.30
C HIS A 1 -2.65 6.87 -12.47
N GLN A 2 -1.64 6.23 -13.05
CA GLN A 2 -1.55 4.77 -13.09
C GLN A 2 -0.68 4.35 -11.91
N PHE A 3 -1.03 3.25 -11.28
CA PHE A 3 -0.30 2.70 -10.16
C PHE A 3 0.02 1.25 -10.48
N GLU A 4 1.19 0.81 -10.02
CA GLU A 4 1.56 -0.59 -10.02
C GLU A 4 1.30 -1.18 -8.64
N LEU A 5 0.64 -2.33 -8.60
CA LEU A 5 0.46 -3.10 -7.37
C LEU A 5 1.75 -3.86 -7.08
N VAL A 6 2.37 -3.54 -5.96
CA VAL A 6 3.62 -4.16 -5.50
C VAL A 6 3.33 -5.39 -4.66
N ALA A 7 2.46 -5.23 -3.66
CA ALA A 7 2.12 -6.27 -2.70
C ALA A 7 0.70 -6.08 -2.15
N GLU A 8 0.14 -7.16 -1.64
CA GLU A 8 -1.11 -7.17 -0.89
C GLU A 8 -0.83 -7.73 0.51
N LEU A 9 -1.26 -7.01 1.53
CA LEU A 9 -1.10 -7.36 2.94
C LEU A 9 -2.47 -7.72 3.50
N GLU A 10 -2.61 -8.93 4.03
CA GLU A 10 -3.81 -9.36 4.74
C GLU A 10 -3.53 -9.31 6.25
N ILE A 11 -4.17 -8.38 6.95
CA ILE A 11 -3.97 -8.17 8.38
C ILE A 11 -5.33 -8.29 9.07
N GLU A 12 -5.47 -9.31 9.92
CA GLU A 12 -6.73 -9.67 10.59
C GLU A 12 -7.86 -10.03 9.60
N GLU A 13 -8.83 -9.13 9.40
CA GLU A 13 -9.94 -9.27 8.46
C GLU A 13 -9.90 -8.19 7.36
N ASP A 14 -8.89 -7.32 7.41
CA ASP A 14 -8.70 -6.21 6.49
C ASP A 14 -7.60 -6.51 5.47
N VAL A 15 -7.78 -6.00 4.26
CA VAL A 15 -6.83 -6.18 3.15
C VAL A 15 -6.27 -4.81 2.78
N TYR A 16 -4.96 -4.75 2.57
CA TYR A 16 -4.24 -3.53 2.21
C TYR A 16 -3.42 -3.78 0.96
N ARG A 17 -3.30 -2.76 0.11
CA ARG A 17 -2.54 -2.82 -1.13
C ARG A 17 -1.43 -1.78 -1.13
N VAL A 18 -0.23 -2.25 -1.43
CA VAL A 18 0.98 -1.45 -1.56
C VAL A 18 1.13 -1.08 -3.03
N LEU A 19 1.12 0.21 -3.32
CA LEU A 19 1.10 0.78 -4.66
C LEU A 19 2.31 1.70 -4.86
N ILE A 20 2.86 1.69 -6.06
CA ILE A 20 3.84 2.69 -6.49
C ILE A 20 3.23 3.51 -7.63
N PRO A 21 3.28 4.85 -7.57
CA PRO A 21 2.89 5.70 -8.68
C PRO A 21 3.82 5.41 -9.87
N LEU A 22 3.24 5.03 -11.00
CA LEU A 22 3.96 5.01 -12.27
C LEU A 22 4.11 6.47 -12.72
N GLU A 23 5.10 7.17 -12.18
CA GLU A 23 5.45 8.51 -12.69
C GLU A 23 5.87 8.41 -14.17
N GLU A 24 5.41 9.36 -14.97
CA GLU A 24 5.88 9.57 -16.34
C GLU A 24 7.33 10.10 -16.27
N GLU A 25 8.30 9.17 -16.15
CA GLU A 25 9.76 9.24 -16.43
C GLU A 25 10.60 10.47 -16.02
N GLU A 26 10.07 11.57 -15.47
CA GLU A 26 10.78 12.85 -15.49
C GLU A 26 11.26 13.39 -14.14
N GLN A 27 10.89 12.85 -12.96
CA GLN A 27 11.25 13.47 -11.67
C GLN A 27 11.57 12.55 -10.48
N LEU A 28 11.84 11.26 -10.69
CA LEU A 28 12.37 10.42 -9.61
C LEU A 28 13.90 10.52 -9.60
N ASP A 29 14.46 11.42 -8.78
CA ASP A 29 15.78 11.19 -8.22
C ASP A 29 15.77 9.78 -7.61
N GLU A 30 16.71 8.91 -8.02
CA GLU A 30 16.74 7.45 -7.80
C GLU A 30 16.70 7.01 -6.30
N GLU A 31 16.59 7.94 -5.35
CA GLU A 31 16.69 7.69 -3.91
C GLU A 31 15.35 7.71 -3.15
N GLU A 32 14.24 8.17 -3.72
CA GLU A 32 12.94 8.24 -2.99
C GLU A 32 11.76 7.75 -3.84
N VAL A 33 11.64 6.43 -4.04
CA VAL A 33 10.40 5.83 -4.57
C VAL A 33 9.30 5.98 -3.53
N GLU A 34 8.33 6.85 -3.77
CA GLU A 34 7.19 7.05 -2.87
C GLU A 34 6.22 5.85 -2.97
N VAL A 35 6.22 5.01 -1.93
CA VAL A 35 5.29 3.88 -1.81
C VAL A 35 4.04 4.35 -1.07
N ILE A 36 2.86 4.02 -1.61
CA ILE A 36 1.56 4.37 -1.04
C ILE A 36 0.85 3.08 -0.61
N ILE A 37 0.37 3.02 0.62
CA ILE A 37 -0.39 1.87 1.13
C ILE A 37 -1.85 2.30 1.37
N LEU A 38 -2.79 1.59 0.76
CA LEU A 38 -4.22 1.87 0.87
C LEU A 38 -4.99 0.64 1.36
N LYS A 39 -6.05 0.87 2.14
CA LYS A 39 -6.97 -0.15 2.62
C LYS A 39 -8.02 -0.48 1.56
N VAL A 40 -8.30 -1.76 1.38
CA VAL A 40 -9.40 -2.26 0.57
C VAL A 40 -10.70 -2.17 1.37
N VAL A 41 -11.65 -1.41 0.87
CA VAL A 41 -12.98 -1.25 1.46
C VAL A 41 -14.05 -1.58 0.43
N TYR A 42 -15.18 -2.09 0.90
CA TYR A 42 -16.33 -2.39 0.03
C TYR A 42 -17.45 -1.41 0.31
N ASP A 43 -18.09 -0.92 -0.75
CA ASP A 43 -19.28 -0.10 -0.62
C ASP A 43 -20.55 -0.95 -0.39
N GLU A 44 -21.70 -0.29 -0.22
CA GLU A 44 -22.99 -0.94 0.02
C GLU A 44 -23.45 -1.85 -1.15
N GLU A 45 -22.97 -1.59 -2.37
CA GLU A 45 -23.19 -2.40 -3.57
C GLU A 45 -22.17 -3.55 -3.71
N GLY A 46 -21.16 -3.61 -2.83
CA GLY A 46 -20.12 -4.64 -2.82
C GLY A 46 -19.01 -4.40 -3.84
N ASN A 47 -18.87 -3.18 -4.38
CA ASN A 47 -17.72 -2.84 -5.21
C ASN A 47 -16.52 -2.55 -4.32
N GLU A 48 -15.36 -3.01 -4.78
CA GLU A 48 -14.09 -2.81 -4.12
C GLU A 48 -13.55 -1.39 -4.41
N PHE A 49 -13.12 -0.70 -3.36
CA PHE A 49 -12.45 0.59 -3.43
C PHE A 49 -11.20 0.59 -2.55
N LEU A 50 -10.28 1.51 -2.85
CA LEU A 50 -9.11 1.77 -2.02
C LEU A 50 -9.35 3.05 -1.24
N SER A 51 -9.05 3.02 0.06
CA SER A 51 -9.23 4.13 0.99
C SER A 51 -7.95 4.35 1.78
N ASP A 52 -7.66 5.60 2.13
CA ASP A 52 -6.56 5.94 3.04
C ASP A 52 -6.80 5.38 4.45
N ILE A 53 -5.72 5.08 5.15
CA ILE A 53 -5.76 4.63 6.54
C ILE A 53 -5.78 5.88 7.42
N GLU A 54 -6.94 6.18 8.01
CA GLU A 54 -7.11 7.36 8.88
C GLU A 54 -6.65 7.13 10.32
N ASP A 55 -6.52 5.87 10.75
CA ASP A 55 -6.17 5.49 12.11
C ASP A 55 -4.66 5.25 12.25
N ASP A 56 -3.98 6.02 13.11
CA ASP A 56 -2.53 5.94 13.29
C ASP A 56 -2.08 4.56 13.81
N GLU A 57 -2.87 3.90 14.68
CA GLU A 57 -2.53 2.56 15.20
C GLU A 57 -2.67 1.49 14.11
N GLU A 58 -3.66 1.65 13.23
CA GLU A 58 -3.79 0.82 12.03
C GLU A 58 -2.62 1.04 11.06
N TRP A 59 -2.27 2.31 10.80
CA TRP A 59 -1.17 2.65 9.91
C TRP A 59 0.16 2.07 10.40
N GLU A 60 0.46 2.19 11.70
CA GLU A 60 1.69 1.65 12.29
C GLU A 60 1.77 0.12 12.08
N ARG A 61 0.67 -0.60 12.27
CA ARG A 61 0.62 -2.06 12.07
C ARG A 61 0.87 -2.46 10.62
N VAL A 62 0.27 -1.74 9.68
CA VAL A 62 0.41 -2.04 8.25
C VAL A 62 1.82 -1.70 7.77
N ALA A 63 2.38 -0.59 8.25
CA ALA A 63 3.76 -0.21 7.99
C ALA A 63 4.75 -1.24 8.54
N ASP A 64 4.53 -1.74 9.76
CA ASP A 64 5.36 -2.79 10.37
C ASP A 64 5.27 -4.09 9.56
N ALA A 65 4.06 -4.52 9.16
CA ALA A 65 3.87 -5.70 8.31
C ALA A 65 4.55 -5.57 6.94
N TRP A 66 4.50 -4.38 6.33
CA TRP A 66 5.23 -4.10 5.09
C TRP A 66 6.74 -4.18 5.30
N GLN A 67 7.27 -3.55 6.35
CA GLN A 67 8.70 -3.62 6.68
C GLN A 67 9.14 -5.06 6.97
N GLU A 68 8.36 -5.84 7.72
CA GLU A 68 8.64 -7.26 7.97
C GLU A 68 8.63 -8.07 6.68
N LEU A 69 7.71 -7.79 5.75
CA LEU A 69 7.68 -8.46 4.45
C LEU A 69 8.92 -8.13 3.60
N VAL A 70 9.31 -6.85 3.54
CA VAL A 70 10.52 -6.40 2.82
C VAL A 70 11.81 -6.91 3.47
N ASP A 71 11.86 -7.05 4.79
CA ASP A 71 13.04 -7.58 5.51
C ASP A 71 13.08 -9.11 5.46
N SER A 72 11.92 -9.77 5.50
CA SER A 72 11.80 -11.24 5.41
C SER A 72 12.04 -11.75 3.99
N GLU A 73 11.60 -11.02 2.97
CA GLU A 73 12.05 -11.19 1.60
C GLU A 73 13.37 -10.43 1.46
N GLU A 74 14.50 -10.98 1.91
CA GLU A 74 15.83 -10.45 1.58
C GLU A 74 15.99 -10.35 0.05
N LEU A 75 15.52 -9.24 -0.53
CA LEU A 75 15.62 -8.86 -1.92
C LEU A 75 17.01 -8.29 -2.22
#